data_AF-A0A679FJE4-F1
#
_entry.id   AF-A0A679FJE4-F1
#
_cell.length_a   1.000
_cell.length_b   1.000
_cell.length_c   1.000
_cell.angle_alpha   90.00
_cell.angle_beta   90.00
_cell.angle_gamma   90.00
#
_symmetry.space_group_name_H-M   'P 1'
#
loop_
_entity.id
_entity.type
_entity.pdbx_description
1 polymer ?
#
loop_
_entity_poly.entity_id
_entity_poly.type
_entity_poly.pdbx_seq_one_letter_code
_entity_poly.pdbx_strand_id
1 'polypeptide(L)'
;MIIIDRILDMQALMRRCRREGKTIGFVPTMGYLHEGHAALIDRAREENDVVVVSIFVNPLQFGPNEDFARYPRDFARDRRIAEQHGADVLFHPEAGEMYPGPLTVQAVVKARTDVLCGRSRPGHFDGVATVLIKLFNIVMPDRAYFGRKDAQQVAVVDGLIRDFNFPIELVPVPTVREADGLAKSSRNVYLSPQERREAPALYQALQAAAAAVEGGERSAAAIRRLVREQIEAHTNAEIDYVDVCSYPDLAPLAVLEGTVIIAIAVRFASARLIDNLILELPKAPRQEE
;
A
#
# COMPACT_ATOMS: atom_id res chain seq x y z
N MET A 1 -4.58 13.84 21.00
CA MET A 1 -3.76 12.67 20.60
C MET A 1 -2.49 12.56 21.45
N ILE A 2 -2.07 11.35 21.84
CA ILE A 2 -0.81 11.06 22.56
C ILE A 2 0.29 10.79 21.54
N ILE A 3 1.53 11.25 21.79
CA ILE A 3 2.70 10.97 20.95
C ILE A 3 3.65 10.08 21.74
N ILE A 4 4.10 8.99 21.13
CA ILE A 4 5.04 8.02 21.73
C ILE A 4 6.17 7.74 20.75
N ASP A 5 7.40 7.76 21.23
CA ASP A 5 8.62 7.49 20.43
C ASP A 5 9.40 6.26 20.93
N ARG A 6 9.18 5.80 22.16
CA ARG A 6 9.80 4.60 22.74
C ARG A 6 8.93 3.35 22.55
N ILE A 7 9.55 2.23 22.22
CA ILE A 7 8.84 0.94 22.04
C ILE A 7 8.21 0.47 23.36
N LEU A 8 8.92 0.61 24.47
CA LEU A 8 8.46 0.14 25.77
C LEU A 8 7.19 0.89 26.24
N ASP A 9 7.15 2.20 26.01
CA ASP A 9 5.99 3.03 26.36
C ASP A 9 4.78 2.67 25.49
N MET A 10 5.03 2.42 24.20
CA MET A 10 3.99 1.98 23.28
C MET A 10 3.40 0.63 23.70
N GLN A 11 4.25 -0.36 23.98
CA GLN A 11 3.80 -1.67 24.46
C GLN A 11 3.07 -1.60 25.79
N ALA A 12 3.54 -0.77 26.74
CA ALA A 12 2.88 -0.57 28.02
C ALA A 12 1.45 -0.01 27.85
N LEU A 13 1.30 0.99 26.97
CA LEU A 13 -0.01 1.56 26.63
C LEU A 13 -0.92 0.51 25.99
N MET A 14 -0.45 -0.23 24.99
CA MET A 14 -1.27 -1.21 24.27
C MET A 14 -1.70 -2.39 25.16
N ARG A 15 -0.82 -2.87 26.05
CA ARG A 15 -1.19 -3.89 27.06
C ARG A 15 -2.28 -3.39 28.00
N ARG A 16 -2.24 -2.10 28.38
CA ARG A 16 -3.29 -1.49 29.20
C ARG A 16 -4.61 -1.41 28.44
N CYS A 17 -4.61 -0.92 27.20
CA CYS A 17 -5.81 -0.87 26.35
C CYS A 17 -6.45 -2.25 26.18
N ARG A 18 -5.64 -3.29 25.89
CA ARG A 18 -6.13 -4.67 25.79
C ARG A 18 -6.71 -5.21 27.11
N ARG A 19 -6.09 -4.91 28.26
CA ARG A 19 -6.64 -5.26 29.57
C ARG A 19 -7.98 -4.59 29.89
N GLU A 20 -8.21 -3.41 29.32
CA GLU A 20 -9.49 -2.69 29.40
C GLU A 20 -10.54 -3.20 28.40
N GLY A 21 -10.20 -4.20 27.59
CA GLY A 21 -11.10 -4.76 26.57
C GLY A 21 -11.28 -3.88 25.34
N LYS A 22 -10.40 -2.88 25.12
CA LYS A 22 -10.47 -1.97 23.98
C LYS A 22 -9.94 -2.63 22.71
N THR A 23 -10.66 -2.44 21.61
CA THR A 23 -10.22 -2.80 20.25
C THR A 23 -9.22 -1.77 19.72
N ILE A 24 -8.19 -2.25 19.03
CA ILE A 24 -7.07 -1.43 18.54
C ILE A 24 -7.01 -1.48 17.00
N GLY A 25 -7.25 -0.35 16.36
CA GLY A 25 -7.04 -0.15 14.93
C GLY A 25 -5.66 0.45 14.66
N PHE A 26 -4.94 -0.07 13.68
CA PHE A 26 -3.58 0.37 13.36
C PHE A 26 -3.38 0.79 11.90
N VAL A 27 -2.85 2.00 11.71
CA VAL A 27 -2.49 2.56 10.41
C VAL A 27 -0.97 2.75 10.33
N PRO A 28 -0.21 1.78 9.78
CA PRO A 28 1.22 1.94 9.58
C PRO A 28 1.52 2.87 8.39
N THR A 29 2.29 3.92 8.60
CA THR A 29 2.69 4.88 7.55
C THR A 29 4.17 5.24 7.62
N MET A 30 4.68 5.83 6.53
CA MET A 30 5.99 6.49 6.50
C MET A 30 5.92 8.01 6.73
N GLY A 31 4.76 8.55 7.09
CA GLY A 31 4.54 10.01 7.21
C GLY A 31 4.25 10.70 5.87
N TYR A 32 4.35 12.03 5.87
CA TYR A 32 3.88 12.92 4.82
C TYR A 32 2.44 12.58 4.39
N LEU A 33 1.57 12.56 5.40
CA LEU A 33 0.20 12.05 5.33
C LEU A 33 -0.63 12.82 4.29
N HIS A 34 -1.67 12.23 3.77
CA HIS A 34 -2.55 12.89 2.81
C HIS A 34 -3.95 12.30 2.97
N GLU A 35 -4.90 12.71 2.15
CA GLU A 35 -6.30 12.31 2.30
C GLU A 35 -6.50 10.80 2.11
N GLY A 36 -5.62 10.15 1.34
CA GLY A 36 -5.51 8.68 1.34
C GLY A 36 -5.20 8.08 2.72
N HIS A 37 -4.28 8.67 3.48
CA HIS A 37 -3.98 8.24 4.85
C HIS A 37 -5.11 8.63 5.81
N ALA A 38 -5.68 9.82 5.63
CA ALA A 38 -6.82 10.28 6.39
C ALA A 38 -7.99 9.29 6.33
N ALA A 39 -8.32 8.79 5.13
CA ALA A 39 -9.35 7.76 4.95
C ALA A 39 -9.03 6.43 5.67
N LEU A 40 -7.74 6.07 5.81
CA LEU A 40 -7.35 4.90 6.63
C LEU A 40 -7.67 5.13 8.11
N ILE A 41 -7.38 6.34 8.60
CA ILE A 41 -7.59 6.73 10.01
C ILE A 41 -9.08 6.84 10.31
N ASP A 42 -9.86 7.48 9.42
CA ASP A 42 -11.32 7.58 9.53
C ASP A 42 -11.93 6.18 9.60
N ARG A 43 -11.52 5.27 8.69
CA ARG A 43 -12.02 3.89 8.70
C ARG A 43 -11.61 3.14 9.97
N ALA A 44 -10.38 3.33 10.45
CA ALA A 44 -9.93 2.74 11.70
C ALA A 44 -10.72 3.26 12.91
N ARG A 45 -11.10 4.54 12.90
CA ARG A 45 -11.88 5.17 13.97
C ARG A 45 -13.31 4.65 14.05
N GLU A 46 -13.93 4.36 12.91
CA GLU A 46 -15.27 3.78 12.83
C GLU A 46 -15.37 2.38 13.45
N GLU A 47 -14.27 1.61 13.44
CA GLU A 47 -14.28 0.18 13.73
C GLU A 47 -13.55 -0.24 15.00
N ASN A 48 -12.90 0.71 15.71
CA ASN A 48 -12.09 0.40 16.89
C ASN A 48 -12.26 1.44 17.99
N ASP A 49 -11.91 1.09 19.24
CA ASP A 49 -11.93 2.00 20.40
C ASP A 49 -10.70 2.90 20.44
N VAL A 50 -9.54 2.39 20.03
CA VAL A 50 -8.25 3.09 20.01
C VAL A 50 -7.67 3.04 18.61
N VAL A 51 -7.32 4.18 18.05
CA VAL A 51 -6.64 4.30 16.76
C VAL A 51 -5.19 4.69 16.95
N VAL A 52 -4.30 3.83 16.46
CA VAL A 52 -2.86 4.03 16.43
C VAL A 52 -2.42 4.32 15.01
N VAL A 53 -1.66 5.41 14.82
CA VAL A 53 -0.95 5.70 13.58
C VAL A 53 0.54 5.61 13.85
N SER A 54 1.31 4.88 13.03
CA SER A 54 2.78 4.99 13.09
C SER A 54 3.29 5.88 11.97
N ILE A 55 4.28 6.72 12.27
CA ILE A 55 5.08 7.45 11.29
C ILE A 55 6.51 6.98 11.43
N PHE A 56 6.94 6.14 10.49
CA PHE A 56 8.31 5.62 10.48
C PHE A 56 8.80 5.39 9.05
N VAL A 57 9.76 6.21 8.61
CA VAL A 57 10.44 5.99 7.32
C VAL A 57 11.43 4.85 7.50
N ASN A 58 10.99 3.63 7.22
CA ASN A 58 11.77 2.41 7.41
C ASN A 58 12.96 2.35 6.43
N PRO A 59 14.23 2.37 6.86
CA PRO A 59 15.36 2.30 5.94
C PRO A 59 15.46 0.97 5.18
N LEU A 60 14.98 -0.14 5.76
CA LEU A 60 15.13 -1.49 5.17
C LEU A 60 14.34 -1.70 3.87
N GLN A 61 13.33 -0.88 3.62
CA GLN A 61 12.50 -0.98 2.42
C GLN A 61 12.95 -0.01 1.31
N PHE A 62 14.12 0.63 1.46
CA PHE A 62 14.72 1.47 0.43
C PHE A 62 16.00 0.82 -0.13
N GLY A 63 16.09 0.75 -1.46
CA GLY A 63 17.32 0.37 -2.14
C GLY A 63 18.41 1.46 -2.08
N PRO A 64 19.68 1.14 -2.41
CA PRO A 64 20.81 2.08 -2.31
C PRO A 64 20.67 3.33 -3.18
N ASN A 65 19.91 3.25 -4.27
CA ASN A 65 19.66 4.34 -5.21
C ASN A 65 18.23 4.91 -5.11
N GLU A 66 17.49 4.59 -4.04
CA GLU A 66 16.13 5.07 -3.83
C GLU A 66 16.08 6.36 -3.00
N ASP A 67 14.89 6.92 -2.86
CA ASP A 67 14.63 8.26 -2.36
C ASP A 67 14.69 8.41 -0.83
N PHE A 68 15.34 7.50 -0.08
CA PHE A 68 15.35 7.52 1.40
C PHE A 68 15.77 8.87 2.00
N ALA A 69 16.85 9.45 1.48
CA ALA A 69 17.38 10.74 1.96
C ALA A 69 16.50 11.93 1.56
N ARG A 70 15.70 11.80 0.49
CA ARG A 70 14.83 12.85 -0.06
C ARG A 70 13.35 12.64 0.28
N TYR A 71 13.02 11.57 1.01
CA TYR A 71 11.65 11.25 1.37
C TYR A 71 11.07 12.41 2.20
N PRO A 72 9.89 12.93 1.82
CA PRO A 72 9.36 14.13 2.44
C PRO A 72 8.99 13.86 3.90
N ARG A 73 9.26 14.84 4.78
CA ARG A 73 8.98 14.76 6.21
C ARG A 73 8.41 16.10 6.68
N ASP A 74 7.20 16.06 7.24
CA ASP A 74 6.56 17.22 7.87
C ASP A 74 5.73 16.74 9.05
N PHE A 75 6.41 16.53 10.18
CA PHE A 75 5.79 15.98 11.39
C PHE A 75 4.65 16.87 11.90
N ALA A 76 4.78 18.19 11.80
CA ALA A 76 3.74 19.11 12.27
C ALA A 76 2.46 18.95 11.44
N ARG A 77 2.58 18.80 10.12
CA ARG A 77 1.45 18.53 9.23
C ARG A 77 0.86 17.14 9.48
N ASP A 78 1.70 16.13 9.60
CA ASP A 78 1.25 14.75 9.80
C ASP A 78 0.50 14.61 11.12
N ARG A 79 1.01 15.19 12.20
CA ARG A 79 0.35 15.25 13.51
C ARG A 79 -1.04 15.87 13.41
N ARG A 80 -1.17 17.01 12.72
CA ARG A 80 -2.46 17.69 12.54
C ARG A 80 -3.47 16.81 11.81
N ILE A 81 -3.06 16.18 10.71
CA ILE A 81 -3.92 15.28 9.93
C ILE A 81 -4.35 14.10 10.81
N ALA A 82 -3.41 13.44 11.49
CA ALA A 82 -3.72 12.29 12.33
C ALA A 82 -4.73 12.64 13.44
N GLU A 83 -4.51 13.77 14.13
CA GLU A 83 -5.39 14.21 15.21
C GLU A 83 -6.78 14.62 14.69
N GLN A 84 -6.87 15.30 13.55
CA GLN A 84 -8.14 15.72 12.94
C GLN A 84 -9.02 14.54 12.52
N HIS A 85 -8.41 13.44 12.10
CA HIS A 85 -9.10 12.23 11.63
C HIS A 85 -9.31 11.19 12.75
N GLY A 86 -9.04 11.56 14.01
CA GLY A 86 -9.41 10.74 15.17
C GLY A 86 -8.36 9.72 15.61
N ALA A 87 -7.09 9.90 15.27
CA ALA A 87 -6.02 9.11 15.86
C ALA A 87 -5.86 9.43 17.36
N ASP A 88 -5.85 8.39 18.19
CA ASP A 88 -5.63 8.51 19.63
C ASP A 88 -4.14 8.55 19.97
N VAL A 89 -3.34 7.78 19.23
CA VAL A 89 -1.90 7.60 19.46
C VAL A 89 -1.13 7.76 18.15
N LEU A 90 -0.09 8.59 18.18
CA LEU A 90 0.91 8.70 17.13
C LEU A 90 2.23 8.08 17.60
N PHE A 91 2.58 6.92 17.05
CA PHE A 91 3.85 6.25 17.31
C PHE A 91 4.91 6.74 16.30
N HIS A 92 5.87 7.52 16.77
CA HIS A 92 6.90 8.15 15.93
C HIS A 92 8.31 7.84 16.46
N PRO A 93 8.78 6.58 16.34
CA PRO A 93 10.10 6.20 16.81
C PRO A 93 11.20 6.71 15.86
N GLU A 94 12.37 6.97 16.43
CA GLU A 94 13.59 7.14 15.64
C GLU A 94 14.09 5.78 15.10
N ALA A 95 14.91 5.83 14.04
CA ALA A 95 15.50 4.62 13.45
C ALA A 95 16.36 3.82 14.44
N GLY A 96 17.08 4.51 15.34
CA GLY A 96 17.88 3.85 16.37
C GLY A 96 17.05 3.11 17.43
N GLU A 97 15.81 3.54 17.66
CA GLU A 97 14.89 2.81 18.55
C GLU A 97 14.36 1.54 17.87
N MET A 98 14.02 1.62 16.58
CA MET A 98 13.56 0.46 15.82
C MET A 98 14.70 -0.51 15.53
N TYR A 99 15.91 -0.01 15.28
CA TYR A 99 17.09 -0.75 14.85
C TYR A 99 18.34 -0.28 15.62
N PRO A 100 18.53 -0.69 16.88
CA PRO A 100 19.68 -0.27 17.70
C PRO A 100 21.03 -0.82 17.22
N GLY A 101 21.01 -1.79 16.30
CA GLY A 101 22.17 -2.34 15.64
C GLY A 101 21.77 -3.14 14.40
N PRO A 102 22.73 -3.78 13.71
CA PRO A 102 22.46 -4.64 12.58
C PRO A 102 21.49 -5.77 12.96
N LEU A 103 20.56 -6.08 12.05
CA LEU A 103 19.65 -7.20 12.24
C LEU A 103 20.42 -8.53 12.18
N THR A 104 20.20 -9.37 13.19
CA THR A 104 20.66 -10.77 13.20
C THR A 104 19.60 -11.74 12.69
N VAL A 105 18.36 -11.27 12.56
CA VAL A 105 17.20 -12.02 12.02
C VAL A 105 16.37 -11.07 11.16
N GLN A 106 15.91 -11.55 10.01
CA GLN A 106 15.05 -10.80 9.09
C GLN A 106 13.99 -11.70 8.46
N ALA A 107 12.87 -11.12 8.05
CA ALA A 107 11.86 -11.82 7.26
C ALA A 107 12.27 -11.85 5.79
N VAL A 108 11.92 -12.94 5.09
CA VAL A 108 12.10 -13.07 3.64
C VAL A 108 10.77 -13.46 3.02
N VAL A 109 10.31 -12.64 2.07
CA VAL A 109 9.04 -12.83 1.37
C VAL A 109 9.31 -13.66 0.10
N LYS A 110 8.82 -14.89 0.11
CA LYS A 110 9.16 -15.92 -0.91
C LYS A 110 8.33 -15.85 -2.19
N ALA A 111 7.12 -15.30 -2.13
CA ALA A 111 6.19 -15.22 -3.25
C ALA A 111 5.60 -13.82 -3.33
N ARG A 112 4.96 -13.47 -4.45
CA ARG A 112 4.34 -12.15 -4.69
C ARG A 112 5.38 -11.02 -4.87
N THR A 113 6.66 -11.34 -5.04
CA THR A 113 7.80 -10.39 -5.10
C THR A 113 8.52 -10.35 -6.43
N ASP A 114 8.32 -11.33 -7.32
CA ASP A 114 8.89 -11.43 -8.67
C ASP A 114 8.02 -10.76 -9.76
N VAL A 115 6.91 -10.16 -9.32
CA VAL A 115 5.91 -9.47 -10.15
C VAL A 115 5.77 -8.01 -9.72
N LEU A 116 5.16 -7.19 -10.58
CA LEU A 116 4.83 -5.79 -10.29
C LEU A 116 6.03 -4.99 -9.75
N CYS A 117 5.84 -4.20 -8.68
CA CYS A 117 6.89 -3.39 -8.07
C CYS A 117 8.03 -4.22 -7.46
N GLY A 118 7.74 -5.45 -7.01
CA GLY A 118 8.76 -6.33 -6.43
C GLY A 118 9.86 -6.69 -7.43
N ARG A 119 9.49 -6.91 -8.69
CA ARG A 119 10.43 -7.21 -9.78
C ARG A 119 11.49 -6.12 -9.94
N SER A 120 11.08 -4.87 -9.81
CA SER A 120 11.94 -3.69 -10.00
C SER A 120 12.61 -3.22 -8.69
N ARG A 121 12.27 -3.84 -7.53
CA ARG A 121 12.78 -3.44 -6.20
C ARG A 121 13.15 -4.67 -5.35
N PRO A 122 14.24 -5.39 -5.69
CA PRO A 122 14.68 -6.56 -4.93
C PRO A 122 14.90 -6.24 -3.44
N GLY A 123 14.41 -7.10 -2.55
CA GLY A 123 14.51 -6.92 -1.09
C GLY A 123 13.54 -5.91 -0.47
N HIS A 124 12.80 -5.13 -1.27
CA HIS A 124 11.85 -4.13 -0.76
C HIS A 124 10.81 -4.75 0.20
N PHE A 125 10.18 -5.85 -0.23
CA PHE A 125 9.14 -6.51 0.55
C PHE A 125 9.67 -7.26 1.78
N ASP A 126 10.95 -7.67 1.78
CA ASP A 126 11.61 -8.23 2.96
C ASP A 126 11.73 -7.16 4.05
N GLY A 127 12.11 -5.94 3.65
CA GLY A 127 12.14 -4.76 4.51
C GLY A 127 10.75 -4.37 5.05
N VAL A 128 9.71 -4.44 4.20
CA VAL A 128 8.31 -4.20 4.60
C VAL A 128 7.83 -5.26 5.60
N ALA A 129 8.03 -6.54 5.30
CA ALA A 129 7.62 -7.63 6.19
C ALA A 129 8.34 -7.54 7.54
N THR A 130 9.65 -7.27 7.53
CA THR A 130 10.45 -7.13 8.75
C THR A 130 9.95 -6.01 9.65
N VAL A 131 9.66 -4.82 9.10
CA VAL A 131 9.15 -3.71 9.92
C VAL A 131 7.73 -3.96 10.41
N LEU A 132 6.87 -4.58 9.59
CA LEU A 132 5.49 -4.89 9.99
C LEU A 132 5.44 -5.94 11.10
N ILE A 133 6.29 -6.96 11.09
CA ILE A 133 6.41 -7.92 12.21
C ILE A 133 6.73 -7.16 13.50
N LYS A 134 7.69 -6.23 13.46
CA LYS A 134 8.03 -5.43 14.65
C LYS A 134 6.83 -4.60 15.09
N LEU A 135 6.20 -3.85 14.17
CA LEU A 135 5.06 -2.98 14.48
C LEU A 135 3.86 -3.76 15.02
N PHE A 136 3.54 -4.94 14.47
CA PHE A 136 2.45 -5.78 14.98
C PHE A 136 2.73 -6.30 16.38
N ASN A 137 3.98 -6.62 16.72
CA ASN A 137 4.36 -7.01 18.09
C ASN A 137 4.42 -5.81 19.07
N ILE A 138 4.65 -4.60 18.58
CA ILE A 138 4.69 -3.38 19.40
C ILE A 138 3.29 -2.87 19.68
N VAL A 139 2.47 -2.76 18.62
CA VAL A 139 1.13 -2.16 18.66
C VAL A 139 0.08 -3.18 19.08
N MET A 140 0.27 -4.46 18.76
CA MET A 140 -0.69 -5.55 18.99
C MET A 140 -2.10 -5.16 18.55
N PRO A 141 -2.33 -4.79 17.26
CA PRO A 141 -3.65 -4.37 16.81
C PRO A 141 -4.62 -5.55 16.70
N ASP A 142 -5.91 -5.26 16.68
CA ASP A 142 -6.95 -6.20 16.27
C ASP A 142 -7.24 -6.04 14.76
N ARG A 143 -7.13 -4.81 14.25
CA ARG A 143 -7.25 -4.48 12.82
C ARG A 143 -6.08 -3.66 12.30
N ALA A 144 -5.61 -3.97 11.09
CA ALA A 144 -4.59 -3.18 10.42
C ALA A 144 -5.08 -2.67 9.06
N TYR A 145 -4.93 -1.37 8.82
CA TYR A 145 -5.50 -0.67 7.67
C TYR A 145 -4.44 -0.33 6.64
N PHE A 146 -4.65 -0.77 5.41
CA PHE A 146 -3.72 -0.53 4.30
C PHE A 146 -4.46 -0.06 3.06
N GLY A 147 -3.89 0.92 2.35
CA GLY A 147 -4.48 1.44 1.12
C GLY A 147 -4.33 0.46 -0.05
N ARG A 148 -5.41 0.22 -0.79
CA ARG A 148 -5.43 -0.60 -2.02
C ARG A 148 -4.61 -0.01 -3.17
N LYS A 149 -4.19 1.25 -3.08
CA LYS A 149 -3.25 1.87 -4.03
C LYS A 149 -1.97 1.05 -4.17
N ASP A 150 -1.48 0.50 -3.06
CA ASP A 150 -0.31 -0.37 -3.00
C ASP A 150 -0.79 -1.84 -2.86
N ALA A 151 -1.64 -2.30 -3.79
CA ALA A 151 -2.31 -3.61 -3.70
C ALA A 151 -1.35 -4.81 -3.56
N GLN A 152 -0.15 -4.74 -4.15
CA GLN A 152 0.89 -5.74 -3.94
C GLN A 152 1.35 -5.79 -2.48
N GLN A 153 1.49 -4.64 -1.82
CA GLN A 153 1.80 -4.58 -0.40
C GLN A 153 0.68 -5.20 0.43
N VAL A 154 -0.59 -4.89 0.12
CA VAL A 154 -1.75 -5.51 0.80
C VAL A 154 -1.70 -7.04 0.65
N ALA A 155 -1.42 -7.55 -0.54
CA ALA A 155 -1.25 -8.98 -0.77
C ALA A 155 -0.07 -9.58 0.01
N VAL A 156 1.08 -8.90 0.10
CA VAL A 156 2.20 -9.36 0.92
C VAL A 156 1.85 -9.37 2.41
N VAL A 157 1.13 -8.34 2.89
CA VAL A 157 0.68 -8.23 4.30
C VAL A 157 -0.33 -9.33 4.65
N ASP A 158 -1.26 -9.63 3.75
CA ASP A 158 -2.21 -10.75 3.90
C ASP A 158 -1.47 -12.08 4.12
N GLY A 159 -0.48 -12.37 3.27
CA GLY A 159 0.38 -13.54 3.42
C GLY A 159 1.15 -13.53 4.74
N LEU A 160 1.73 -12.39 5.13
CA LEU A 160 2.41 -12.23 6.41
C LEU A 160 1.49 -12.54 7.59
N ILE A 161 0.29 -11.98 7.62
CA ILE A 161 -0.68 -12.17 8.70
C ILE A 161 -1.06 -13.65 8.80
N ARG A 162 -1.42 -14.27 7.67
CA ARG A 162 -1.82 -15.68 7.61
C ARG A 162 -0.67 -16.61 8.00
N ASP A 163 0.49 -16.46 7.39
CA ASP A 163 1.59 -17.43 7.50
C ASP A 163 2.27 -17.36 8.89
N PHE A 164 2.22 -16.20 9.56
CA PHE A 164 2.73 -16.02 10.92
C PHE A 164 1.64 -16.09 12.00
N ASN A 165 0.40 -16.43 11.61
CA ASN A 165 -0.75 -16.56 12.52
C ASN A 165 -0.99 -15.31 13.38
N PHE A 166 -0.81 -14.12 12.80
CA PHE A 166 -1.15 -12.89 13.49
C PHE A 166 -2.67 -12.84 13.69
N PRO A 167 -3.16 -12.59 14.91
CA PRO A 167 -4.59 -12.43 15.18
C PRO A 167 -5.05 -11.01 14.78
N ILE A 168 -4.83 -10.65 13.52
CA ILE A 168 -5.07 -9.32 12.97
C ILE A 168 -6.01 -9.47 11.77
N GLU A 169 -7.10 -8.71 11.78
CA GLU A 169 -7.95 -8.53 10.60
C GLU A 169 -7.32 -7.47 9.69
N LEU A 170 -6.99 -7.85 8.45
CA LEU A 170 -6.48 -6.92 7.44
C LEU A 170 -7.65 -6.19 6.79
N VAL A 171 -7.67 -4.86 6.90
CA VAL A 171 -8.72 -4.02 6.32
C VAL A 171 -8.16 -3.20 5.15
N PRO A 172 -8.39 -3.64 3.90
CA PRO A 172 -7.93 -2.92 2.73
C PRO A 172 -8.88 -1.77 2.39
N VAL A 173 -8.37 -0.54 2.39
CA VAL A 173 -9.17 0.68 2.13
C VAL A 173 -9.03 1.11 0.66
N PRO A 174 -10.12 1.46 -0.03
CA PRO A 174 -10.08 1.91 -1.43
C PRO A 174 -9.10 3.05 -1.69
N THR A 175 -8.52 3.08 -2.88
CA THR A 175 -7.65 4.17 -3.33
C THR A 175 -8.42 5.49 -3.35
N VAL A 176 -8.00 6.47 -2.54
CA VAL A 176 -8.51 7.83 -2.62
C VAL A 176 -7.93 8.52 -3.85
N ARG A 177 -8.79 9.19 -4.61
CA ARG A 177 -8.44 9.86 -5.85
C ARG A 177 -8.65 11.36 -5.74
N GLU A 178 -7.92 12.11 -6.54
CA GLU A 178 -8.18 13.53 -6.82
C GLU A 178 -9.45 13.66 -7.69
N ALA A 179 -9.97 14.88 -7.84
CA ALA A 179 -11.23 15.11 -8.56
C ALA A 179 -11.20 14.66 -10.03
N ASP A 180 -10.01 14.63 -10.64
CA ASP A 180 -9.77 14.15 -12.01
C ASP A 180 -9.43 12.66 -12.09
N GLY A 181 -9.47 11.94 -10.97
CA GLY A 181 -9.25 10.49 -10.90
C GLY A 181 -7.81 10.07 -10.61
N LEU A 182 -6.84 10.99 -10.57
CA LEU A 182 -5.46 10.64 -10.21
C LEU A 182 -5.41 10.06 -8.79
N ALA A 183 -4.78 8.91 -8.61
CA ALA A 183 -4.57 8.33 -7.29
C ALA A 183 -3.74 9.27 -6.40
N LYS A 184 -4.24 9.58 -5.19
CA LYS A 184 -3.51 10.44 -4.25
C LYS A 184 -2.21 9.76 -3.81
N SER A 185 -1.11 10.51 -3.88
CA SER A 185 0.23 10.02 -3.53
C SER A 185 1.10 11.18 -3.06
N SER A 186 1.93 10.94 -2.04
CA SER A 186 2.98 11.90 -1.64
C SER A 186 3.91 12.26 -2.81
N ARG A 187 4.12 11.33 -3.75
CA ARG A 187 4.96 11.52 -4.94
C ARG A 187 4.33 12.41 -6.03
N ASN A 188 3.04 12.76 -5.95
CA ASN A 188 2.41 13.65 -6.93
C ASN A 188 3.03 15.06 -6.92
N VAL A 189 3.64 15.47 -5.80
CA VAL A 189 4.35 16.76 -5.67
C VAL A 189 5.55 16.90 -6.60
N TYR A 190 6.09 15.80 -7.12
CA TYR A 190 7.24 15.80 -8.03
C TYR A 190 6.85 15.96 -9.50
N LEU A 191 5.55 15.96 -9.83
CA LEU A 191 5.07 16.17 -11.19
C LEU A 191 5.20 17.65 -11.57
N SER A 192 5.73 17.91 -12.75
CA SER A 192 5.62 19.23 -13.37
C SER A 192 4.15 19.58 -13.69
N PRO A 193 3.80 20.85 -13.94
CA PRO A 193 2.44 21.23 -14.32
C PRO A 193 1.93 20.51 -15.59
N GLN A 194 2.83 20.13 -16.50
CA GLN A 194 2.46 19.34 -17.68
C GLN A 194 2.20 17.88 -17.29
N GLU A 195 3.14 17.24 -16.61
CA GLU A 195 3.01 15.84 -16.18
C GLU A 195 1.78 15.64 -15.28
N ARG A 196 1.45 16.62 -14.44
CA ARG A 196 0.23 16.60 -13.63
C ARG A 196 -1.03 16.61 -14.49
N ARG A 197 -1.07 17.30 -15.62
CA ARG A 197 -2.22 17.26 -16.56
C ARG A 197 -2.33 15.93 -17.30
N GLU A 198 -1.21 15.26 -17.54
CA GLU A 198 -1.15 13.95 -18.21
C GLU A 198 -1.51 12.79 -17.25
N ALA A 199 -1.13 12.88 -15.97
CA ALA A 199 -1.26 11.80 -14.99
C ALA A 199 -2.67 11.18 -14.81
N PRO A 200 -3.79 11.92 -14.92
CA PRO A 200 -5.14 11.34 -14.89
C PRO A 200 -5.39 10.27 -15.97
N ALA A 201 -4.67 10.31 -17.11
CA ALA A 201 -4.78 9.33 -18.16
C ALA A 201 -4.46 7.90 -17.70
N LEU A 202 -3.65 7.75 -16.63
CA LEU A 202 -3.34 6.46 -16.02
C LEU A 202 -4.60 5.76 -15.50
N TYR A 203 -5.45 6.50 -14.80
CA TYR A 203 -6.70 5.96 -14.28
C TYR A 203 -7.72 5.73 -15.40
N GLN A 204 -7.78 6.63 -16.38
CA GLN A 204 -8.64 6.46 -17.55
C GLN A 204 -8.28 5.21 -18.35
N ALA A 205 -7.00 4.90 -18.52
CA ALA A 205 -6.55 3.66 -19.16
C ALA A 205 -7.00 2.41 -18.38
N LEU A 206 -6.92 2.45 -17.05
CA LEU A 206 -7.44 1.37 -16.19
C LEU A 206 -8.97 1.24 -16.30
N GLN A 207 -9.70 2.36 -16.35
CA GLN A 207 -11.15 2.35 -16.55
C GLN A 207 -11.55 1.78 -17.92
N ALA A 208 -10.81 2.11 -18.98
CA ALA A 208 -11.02 1.54 -20.31
C ALA A 208 -10.82 0.01 -20.30
N ALA A 209 -9.81 -0.47 -19.57
CA ALA A 209 -9.60 -1.90 -19.37
C ALA A 209 -10.75 -2.55 -18.58
N ALA A 210 -11.21 -1.92 -17.50
CA ALA A 210 -12.38 -2.42 -16.74
C ALA A 210 -13.63 -2.50 -17.64
N ALA A 211 -13.89 -1.48 -18.45
CA ALA A 211 -15.01 -1.47 -19.39
C ALA A 211 -14.88 -2.56 -20.47
N ALA A 212 -13.67 -2.83 -20.98
CA ALA A 212 -13.44 -3.92 -21.92
C ALA A 212 -13.70 -5.30 -21.27
N VAL A 213 -13.29 -5.47 -20.02
CA VAL A 213 -13.56 -6.67 -19.23
C VAL A 213 -15.06 -6.82 -18.97
N GLU A 214 -15.77 -5.75 -18.61
CA GLU A 214 -17.23 -5.78 -18.49
C GLU A 214 -17.92 -6.13 -19.82
N GLY A 215 -17.37 -5.64 -20.94
CA GLY A 215 -17.81 -5.96 -22.30
C GLY A 215 -17.48 -7.38 -22.79
N GLY A 216 -16.81 -8.20 -21.97
CA GLY A 216 -16.56 -9.62 -22.26
C GLY A 216 -15.12 -9.96 -22.67
N GLU A 217 -14.21 -8.97 -22.76
CA GLU A 217 -12.79 -9.27 -22.98
C GLU A 217 -12.21 -10.04 -21.79
N ARG A 218 -11.49 -11.11 -22.06
CA ARG A 218 -10.88 -11.99 -21.05
C ARG A 218 -9.41 -12.25 -21.32
N SER A 219 -8.86 -11.83 -22.47
CA SER A 219 -7.45 -11.97 -22.79
C SER A 219 -6.61 -10.97 -22.04
N ALA A 220 -5.74 -11.46 -21.15
CA ALA A 220 -4.80 -10.60 -20.42
C ALA A 220 -3.87 -9.84 -21.37
N ALA A 221 -3.51 -10.44 -22.51
CA ALA A 221 -2.70 -9.78 -23.54
C ALA A 221 -3.45 -8.60 -24.19
N ALA A 222 -4.74 -8.78 -24.50
CA ALA A 222 -5.57 -7.71 -25.06
C ALA A 222 -5.72 -6.54 -24.07
N ILE A 223 -5.99 -6.85 -22.79
CA ILE A 223 -6.09 -5.85 -21.73
C ILE A 223 -4.77 -5.08 -21.55
N ARG A 224 -3.62 -5.79 -21.47
CA ARG A 224 -2.31 -5.12 -21.36
C ARG A 224 -2.05 -4.18 -22.53
N ARG A 225 -2.37 -4.62 -23.75
CA ARG A 225 -2.21 -3.79 -24.96
C ARG A 225 -3.09 -2.54 -24.91
N LEU A 226 -4.37 -2.70 -24.59
CA LEU A 226 -5.31 -1.58 -24.48
C LEU A 226 -4.80 -0.51 -23.49
N VAL A 227 -4.37 -0.93 -22.30
CA VAL A 227 -3.86 0.00 -21.28
C VAL A 227 -2.60 0.71 -21.76
N ARG A 228 -1.67 0.01 -22.42
CA ARG A 228 -0.44 0.62 -22.97
C ARG A 228 -0.77 1.67 -24.02
N GLU A 229 -1.59 1.31 -25.01
CA GLU A 229 -2.00 2.22 -26.09
C GLU A 229 -2.66 3.49 -25.53
N GLN A 230 -3.51 3.36 -24.50
CA GLN A 230 -4.16 4.50 -23.85
C GLN A 230 -3.16 5.42 -23.13
N ILE A 231 -2.18 4.86 -22.42
CA ILE A 231 -1.16 5.65 -21.71
C ILE A 231 -0.23 6.36 -22.70
N GLU A 232 0.22 5.66 -23.74
CA GLU A 232 1.12 6.20 -24.77
C GLU A 232 0.45 7.30 -25.62
N ALA A 233 -0.87 7.21 -25.82
CA ALA A 233 -1.61 8.23 -26.58
C ALA A 233 -1.82 9.55 -25.82
N HIS A 234 -1.73 9.56 -24.49
CA HIS A 234 -2.11 10.70 -23.65
C HIS A 234 -1.00 11.21 -22.73
N THR A 235 0.15 10.53 -22.67
CA THR A 235 1.27 10.89 -21.80
C THR A 235 2.59 10.74 -22.54
N ASN A 236 3.60 11.53 -22.15
CA ASN A 236 4.98 11.34 -22.60
C ASN A 236 5.80 10.44 -21.65
N ALA A 237 5.12 9.74 -20.75
CA ALA A 237 5.74 9.00 -19.67
C ALA A 237 6.16 7.59 -20.10
N GLU A 238 7.22 7.07 -19.48
CA GLU A 238 7.71 5.72 -19.75
C GLU A 238 6.92 4.68 -18.94
N ILE A 239 6.37 3.68 -19.59
CA ILE A 239 5.68 2.58 -18.93
C ILE A 239 6.72 1.60 -18.35
N ASP A 240 6.80 1.51 -17.01
CA ASP A 240 7.62 0.52 -16.31
C ASP A 240 6.97 -0.86 -16.44
N TYR A 241 5.67 -0.97 -16.11
CA TYR A 241 4.89 -2.16 -16.39
C TYR A 241 3.40 -1.88 -16.56
N VAL A 242 2.74 -2.80 -17.26
CA VAL A 242 1.30 -3.03 -17.27
C VAL A 242 1.12 -4.52 -17.14
N ASP A 243 0.62 -4.96 -15.99
CA ASP A 243 0.51 -6.37 -15.64
C ASP A 243 -0.94 -6.72 -15.27
N VAL A 244 -1.30 -7.98 -15.54
CA VAL A 244 -2.60 -8.55 -15.20
C VAL A 244 -2.36 -9.87 -14.49
N CYS A 245 -2.81 -9.95 -13.24
CA CYS A 245 -2.53 -11.07 -12.35
C CYS A 245 -3.80 -11.47 -11.57
N SER A 246 -3.81 -12.67 -11.01
CA SER A 246 -4.76 -13.05 -9.96
C SER A 246 -4.52 -12.21 -8.71
N TYR A 247 -5.53 -12.08 -7.85
CA TYR A 247 -5.41 -11.39 -6.56
C TYR A 247 -6.05 -12.24 -5.45
N PRO A 248 -5.41 -12.39 -4.27
CA PRO A 248 -4.17 -11.74 -3.81
C PRO A 248 -2.88 -12.49 -4.19
N ASP A 249 -2.94 -13.59 -4.93
CA ASP A 249 -1.73 -14.42 -5.18
C ASP A 249 -0.74 -13.80 -6.17
N LEU A 250 -1.18 -12.81 -6.97
CA LEU A 250 -0.37 -12.12 -7.98
C LEU A 250 0.26 -13.05 -9.02
N ALA A 251 -0.34 -14.23 -9.24
CA ALA A 251 0.09 -15.13 -10.30
C ALA A 251 -0.31 -14.55 -11.67
N PRO A 252 0.58 -14.56 -12.68
CA PRO A 252 0.26 -14.09 -14.02
C PRO A 252 -0.95 -14.83 -14.62
N LEU A 253 -1.80 -14.11 -15.33
CA LEU A 253 -2.96 -14.68 -16.02
C LEU A 253 -2.80 -14.57 -17.54
N ALA A 254 -3.21 -15.61 -18.24
CA ALA A 254 -3.46 -15.58 -19.68
C ALA A 254 -4.92 -15.18 -19.96
N VAL A 255 -5.85 -15.73 -19.18
CA VAL A 255 -7.29 -15.48 -19.23
C VAL A 255 -7.73 -14.93 -17.87
N LEU A 256 -8.52 -13.87 -17.87
CA LEU A 256 -9.04 -13.24 -16.65
C LEU A 256 -10.19 -14.07 -16.08
N GLU A 257 -10.04 -14.53 -14.84
CA GLU A 257 -11.08 -15.25 -14.09
C GLU A 257 -10.92 -15.03 -12.58
N GLY A 258 -12.03 -15.10 -11.83
CA GLY A 258 -12.02 -14.84 -10.39
C GLY A 258 -11.62 -13.39 -10.05
N THR A 259 -10.93 -13.21 -8.92
CA THR A 259 -10.43 -11.89 -8.51
C THR A 259 -9.13 -11.57 -9.25
N VAL A 260 -9.13 -10.50 -10.02
CA VAL A 260 -8.02 -10.09 -10.90
C VAL A 260 -7.57 -8.68 -10.54
N ILE A 261 -6.26 -8.45 -10.60
CA ILE A 261 -5.67 -7.11 -10.55
C ILE A 261 -5.10 -6.72 -11.91
N ILE A 262 -5.44 -5.51 -12.36
CA ILE A 262 -4.80 -4.81 -13.47
C ILE A 262 -3.97 -3.70 -12.84
N ALA A 263 -2.65 -3.80 -12.92
CA ALA A 263 -1.74 -2.89 -12.24
C ALA A 263 -0.77 -2.23 -13.22
N ILE A 264 -0.48 -0.96 -12.96
CA ILE A 264 0.42 -0.16 -13.77
C ILE A 264 1.47 0.54 -12.90
N ALA A 265 2.66 0.71 -13.48
CA ALA A 265 3.65 1.66 -13.01
C ALA A 265 4.19 2.47 -14.18
N VAL A 266 4.24 3.78 -14.01
CA VAL A 266 4.62 4.73 -15.06
C VAL A 266 5.59 5.76 -14.49
N ARG A 267 6.66 6.03 -15.25
CA ARG A 267 7.74 6.95 -14.90
C ARG A 267 7.61 8.24 -15.70
N PHE A 268 7.29 9.31 -14.97
CA PHE A 268 7.51 10.69 -15.38
C PHE A 268 8.95 11.10 -15.06
N ALA A 269 9.37 12.31 -15.45
CA ALA A 269 10.76 12.73 -15.34
C ALA A 269 11.29 12.70 -13.90
N SER A 270 10.45 13.07 -12.93
CA SER A 270 10.81 13.12 -11.50
C SER A 270 9.89 12.30 -10.59
N ALA A 271 8.93 11.58 -11.15
CA ALA A 271 7.95 10.81 -10.38
C ALA A 271 7.71 9.43 -11.00
N ARG A 272 7.72 8.39 -10.16
CA ARG A 272 7.21 7.06 -10.52
C ARG A 272 5.86 6.87 -9.86
N LEU A 273 4.80 6.85 -10.66
CA LEU A 273 3.44 6.65 -10.20
C LEU A 273 3.03 5.19 -10.36
N ILE A 274 2.13 4.75 -9.49
CA ILE A 274 1.49 3.43 -9.55
C ILE A 274 -0.01 3.62 -9.41
N ASP A 275 -0.76 2.74 -10.06
CA ASP A 275 -2.21 2.65 -9.89
C ASP A 275 -2.65 1.22 -10.22
N ASN A 276 -3.84 0.84 -9.77
CA ASN A 276 -4.41 -0.47 -10.06
C ASN A 276 -5.94 -0.46 -9.96
N LEU A 277 -6.55 -1.47 -10.60
CA LEU A 277 -7.93 -1.87 -10.38
C LEU A 277 -7.99 -3.35 -10.03
N ILE A 278 -8.84 -3.69 -9.07
CA ILE A 278 -9.18 -5.07 -8.72
C ILE A 278 -10.61 -5.32 -9.20
N LEU A 279 -10.80 -6.37 -9.98
CA LEU A 279 -12.06 -6.76 -10.60
C LEU A 279 -12.46 -8.16 -10.12
N GLU A 280 -13.76 -8.36 -9.88
CA GLU A 280 -14.34 -9.67 -9.56
C GLU A 280 -15.04 -10.23 -10.79
N LEU A 281 -14.60 -11.41 -11.23
CA LEU A 281 -15.13 -12.10 -12.40
C LEU A 281 -15.69 -13.48 -12.01
N PRO A 282 -16.70 -13.98 -12.74
CA PRO A 282 -17.11 -15.37 -12.61
C PRO A 282 -15.91 -16.30 -12.84
N LYS A 283 -15.73 -17.29 -11.97
CA LYS A 283 -14.76 -18.36 -12.22
C LYS A 283 -15.30 -19.25 -13.34
N ALA A 284 -14.44 -19.73 -14.21
CA ALA A 284 -14.83 -20.82 -15.11
C ALA A 284 -15.33 -22.01 -14.26
N PRO A 285 -16.40 -22.71 -14.67
CA PRO A 285 -16.80 -23.93 -13.98
C PRO A 285 -15.60 -24.88 -13.98
N ARG A 286 -15.16 -25.30 -12.78
CA ARG A 286 -14.12 -26.33 -12.69
C ARG A 286 -14.68 -27.56 -13.39
N GLN A 287 -13.93 -28.11 -14.34
CA GLN A 287 -14.19 -29.48 -14.77
C GLN A 287 -13.86 -30.33 -13.53
N GLU A 288 -14.88 -30.92 -12.93
CA GLU A 288 -14.72 -31.93 -11.89
C GLU A 288 -13.98 -33.11 -12.53
N GLU A 289 -12.76 -33.39 -12.06
CA GLU A 289 -12.04 -34.65 -12.31
C GLU A 289 -12.53 -35.75 -11.36
#